data_AF-A0A1Z2L7C1-F1
#
_entry.id   AF-A0A1Z2L7C1-F1
#
_cell.length_a   1.000
_cell.length_b   1.000
_cell.length_c   1.000
_cell.angle_alpha   90.00
_cell.angle_beta   90.00
_cell.angle_gamma   90.00
#
_symmetry.space_group_name_H-M   'P 1'
#
loop_
_entity.id
_entity.type
_entity.pdbx_description
1 polymer ?
#
loop_
_entity_poly.entity_id
_entity_poly.type
_entity_poly.pdbx_seq_one_letter_code
_entity_poly.pdbx_strand_id
1 'polypeptide(L)'
;MGWLPGDEEECVLVNAREMSPLWSVLADWTGSEDEGEWTALVPVFAQIVERLDKAGSVHVYRGDAWPAHEGGERVTGEALEALLRLSSAWEYREGPPVVGLLAAFPGQP
;
A
#
# COMPACT_ATOMS: atom_id res chain seq x y z
N MET A 1 -21.41 -11.80 -6.45
CA MET A 1 -20.08 -12.37 -6.72
C MET A 1 -19.36 -12.39 -5.40
N GLY A 2 -19.08 -13.57 -4.84
CA GLY A 2 -18.27 -13.68 -3.64
C GLY A 2 -16.82 -13.81 -4.08
N TRP A 3 -16.04 -12.74 -3.92
CA TRP A 3 -14.61 -12.74 -4.18
C TRP A 3 -13.90 -13.56 -3.10
N LEU A 4 -12.94 -14.39 -3.52
CA LEU A 4 -12.17 -15.22 -2.60
C LEU A 4 -11.18 -14.28 -1.87
N PRO A 5 -11.06 -14.35 -0.54
CA PRO A 5 -10.24 -13.45 0.28
C PRO A 5 -8.70 -13.56 0.06
N GLY A 6 -8.25 -14.04 -1.09
CA GLY A 6 -6.85 -14.21 -1.47
C GLY A 6 -6.38 -13.31 -2.62
N ASP A 7 -7.29 -12.89 -3.51
CA ASP A 7 -6.90 -12.13 -4.71
C ASP A 7 -6.46 -10.70 -4.34
N GLU A 8 -7.14 -10.06 -3.39
CA GLU A 8 -6.76 -8.74 -2.89
C GLU A 8 -5.41 -8.76 -2.16
N GLU A 9 -5.15 -9.82 -1.39
CA GLU A 9 -3.87 -10.02 -0.69
C GLU A 9 -2.73 -10.24 -1.68
N GLU A 10 -2.96 -11.06 -2.72
CA GLU A 10 -1.99 -11.26 -3.80
C GLU A 10 -1.68 -9.95 -4.52
N CYS A 11 -2.70 -9.13 -4.81
CA CYS A 11 -2.51 -7.81 -5.42
C CYS A 11 -1.58 -6.91 -4.58
N VAL A 12 -1.79 -6.86 -3.25
CA VAL A 12 -0.91 -6.10 -2.33
C VAL A 12 0.52 -6.66 -2.35
N LEU A 13 0.67 -7.98 -2.34
CA LEU A 13 2.00 -8.61 -2.33
C LEU A 13 2.76 -8.39 -3.63
N VAL A 14 2.09 -8.41 -4.78
CA VAL A 14 2.68 -8.09 -6.09
C VAL A 14 3.14 -6.63 -6.11
N ASN A 15 2.27 -5.70 -5.73
CA ASN A 15 2.62 -4.27 -5.64
C ASN A 15 3.78 -4.01 -4.68
N ALA A 16 3.80 -4.68 -3.52
CA ALA A 16 4.90 -4.56 -2.56
C ALA A 16 6.23 -5.06 -3.12
N ARG A 17 6.24 -6.10 -3.97
CA ARG A 17 7.45 -6.59 -4.64
C ARG A 17 7.97 -5.61 -5.69
N GLU A 18 7.06 -4.90 -6.34
CA GLU A 18 7.38 -3.85 -7.32
C GLU A 18 7.72 -2.52 -6.66
N MET A 19 7.71 -2.47 -5.33
CA MET A 19 7.98 -1.29 -4.52
C MET A 19 6.99 -0.16 -4.79
N SER A 20 5.75 -0.52 -5.13
CA SER A 20 4.75 0.39 -5.68
C SER A 20 4.13 1.32 -4.62
N PRO A 21 3.61 2.50 -5.05
CA PRO A 21 2.92 3.40 -4.14
C PRO A 21 1.58 2.83 -3.67
N LEU A 22 1.08 3.26 -2.52
CA LEU A 22 -0.19 2.73 -1.97
C LEU A 22 -1.38 2.88 -2.94
N TRP A 23 -1.46 4.00 -3.65
CA TRP A 23 -2.57 4.27 -4.57
C TRP A 23 -2.60 3.28 -5.75
N SER A 24 -1.45 2.80 -6.23
CA SER A 24 -1.40 1.94 -7.41
C SER A 24 -1.99 0.56 -7.15
N VAL A 25 -1.99 0.11 -5.91
CA VAL A 25 -2.69 -1.13 -5.52
C VAL A 25 -4.16 -1.08 -5.91
N LEU A 26 -4.81 0.07 -5.71
CA LEU A 26 -6.23 0.25 -6.02
C LEU A 26 -6.44 0.38 -7.53
N ALA A 27 -5.53 1.08 -8.22
CA ALA A 27 -5.53 1.18 -9.67
C ALA A 27 -5.39 -0.20 -10.33
N ASP A 28 -4.42 -1.00 -9.89
CA ASP A 28 -4.15 -2.34 -10.40
C ASP A 28 -5.30 -3.30 -10.10
N TRP A 29 -5.87 -3.22 -8.90
CA TRP A 29 -7.00 -4.05 -8.50
C TRP A 29 -8.26 -3.75 -9.31
N THR A 30 -8.57 -2.48 -9.51
CA THR A 30 -9.77 -2.06 -10.26
C THR A 30 -9.57 -2.16 -11.77
N GLY A 31 -8.33 -2.14 -12.25
CA GLY A 31 -8.00 -1.98 -13.67
C GLY A 31 -8.45 -0.63 -14.23
N SER A 32 -8.55 0.39 -13.38
CA SER A 32 -9.19 1.68 -13.66
C SER A 32 -8.32 2.85 -13.21
N GLU A 33 -8.36 3.93 -13.97
CA GLU A 33 -7.73 5.22 -13.62
C GLU A 33 -8.71 6.14 -12.85
N ASP A 34 -9.95 5.70 -12.60
CA ASP A 34 -10.95 6.49 -11.87
C ASP A 34 -10.75 6.38 -10.34
N GLU A 35 -10.17 7.42 -9.74
CA GLU A 35 -9.95 7.50 -8.28
C GLU A 35 -11.25 7.39 -7.46
N GLY A 36 -12.40 7.70 -8.06
CA GLY A 36 -13.71 7.53 -7.43
C GLY A 36 -14.04 6.05 -7.15
N GLU A 37 -13.60 5.15 -8.04
CA GLU A 37 -13.77 3.70 -7.87
C GLU A 37 -12.84 3.16 -6.78
N TRP A 38 -11.64 3.74 -6.65
CA TRP A 38 -10.63 3.33 -5.67
C TRP A 38 -11.08 3.60 -4.24
N THR A 39 -11.74 4.75 -4.01
CA THR A 39 -12.04 5.25 -2.67
C THR A 39 -12.92 4.26 -1.87
N ALA A 40 -13.81 3.53 -2.56
CA ALA A 40 -14.67 2.53 -1.95
C ALA A 40 -13.91 1.29 -1.42
N LEU A 41 -12.72 1.03 -1.95
CA LEU A 41 -11.89 -0.14 -1.64
C LEU A 41 -10.84 0.12 -0.56
N VAL A 42 -10.55 1.39 -0.27
CA VAL A 42 -9.58 1.83 0.75
C VAL A 42 -9.74 1.06 2.08
N PRO A 43 -10.95 0.90 2.66
CA PRO A 43 -11.09 0.20 3.94
C PRO A 43 -10.69 -1.28 3.90
N VAL A 44 -10.84 -1.95 2.75
CA VAL A 44 -10.49 -3.36 2.56
C VAL A 44 -8.97 -3.49 2.44
N PHE A 45 -8.37 -2.71 1.54
CA PHE A 45 -6.93 -2.75 1.30
C PHE A 45 -6.12 -2.25 2.51
N ALA A 46 -6.64 -1.27 3.27
CA ALA A 46 -6.03 -0.86 4.53
C ALA A 46 -5.91 -2.02 5.52
N GLN A 47 -6.97 -2.81 5.71
CA GLN A 47 -6.93 -3.97 6.61
C GLN A 47 -5.96 -5.05 6.14
N ILE A 48 -5.88 -5.27 4.82
CA ILE A 48 -4.95 -6.24 4.23
C ILE A 48 -3.51 -5.80 4.46
N VAL A 49 -3.17 -4.55 4.15
CA VAL A 49 -1.82 -4.00 4.34
C VAL A 49 -1.43 -4.03 5.82
N GLU A 50 -2.32 -3.65 6.73
CA GLU A 50 -2.09 -3.69 8.17
C GLU A 50 -1.78 -5.12 8.66
N ARG A 51 -2.58 -6.10 8.23
CA ARG A 51 -2.37 -7.51 8.57
C ARG A 51 -1.04 -8.03 8.01
N LEU A 52 -0.69 -7.66 6.77
CA LEU A 52 0.56 -8.07 6.14
C LEU A 52 1.80 -7.42 6.78
N ASP A 53 1.73 -6.17 7.24
CA ASP A 53 2.80 -5.55 8.03
C ASP A 53 2.95 -6.21 9.40
N LYS A 54 1.85 -6.50 10.10
CA LYS A 54 1.87 -7.26 11.36
C LYS A 54 2.47 -8.66 11.20
N ALA A 55 2.25 -9.30 10.06
CA ALA A 55 2.86 -10.58 9.72
C ALA A 55 4.33 -10.48 9.29
N GLY A 56 4.84 -9.26 9.05
CA GLY A 56 6.18 -9.03 8.54
C GLY A 56 6.35 -9.42 7.08
N SER A 57 5.27 -9.41 6.28
CA SER A 57 5.28 -9.73 4.85
C SER A 57 5.46 -8.49 3.96
N VAL A 58 5.00 -7.33 4.44
CA VAL A 58 5.09 -6.05 3.74
C VAL A 58 5.50 -4.97 4.72
N HIS A 59 6.28 -4.00 4.29
CA HIS A 59 6.62 -2.80 5.04
C HIS A 59 6.06 -1.57 4.33
N VAL A 60 5.56 -0.61 5.09
CA VAL A 60 5.08 0.68 4.56
C VAL A 60 6.10 1.76 4.89
N TYR A 61 6.47 2.54 3.88
CA TYR A 61 7.39 3.66 4.03
C TYR A 61 6.71 4.97 3.68
N ARG A 62 7.03 6.02 4.43
CA ARG A 62 6.61 7.40 4.17
C ARG A 62 7.83 8.29 3.92
N GLY A 63 7.87 9.05 2.84
CA GLY A 63 8.99 9.96 2.57
C GLY A 63 8.65 11.07 1.56
N ASP A 64 9.38 12.17 1.61
CA ASP A 64 9.13 13.34 0.75
C ASP A 64 9.64 13.16 -0.71
N ALA A 65 10.26 12.02 -1.00
CA ALA A 65 10.78 11.67 -2.31
C ALA A 65 10.54 10.18 -2.60
N TRP A 66 10.54 9.84 -3.90
CA TRP A 66 10.43 8.48 -4.38
C TRP A 66 11.81 7.92 -4.76
N PRO A 67 12.12 6.65 -4.46
CA PRO A 67 11.28 5.70 -3.72
C PRO A 67 11.35 5.90 -2.20
N ALA A 68 10.19 5.83 -1.53
CA ALA A 68 10.07 6.19 -0.12
C ALA A 68 10.93 5.33 0.83
N HIS A 69 11.33 4.13 0.43
CA HIS A 69 12.14 3.23 1.25
C HIS A 69 13.64 3.60 1.31
N GLU A 70 14.16 4.41 0.38
CA GLU A 70 15.59 4.78 0.34
C GLU A 70 15.95 5.94 1.27
N GLY A 71 14.98 6.81 1.58
CA GLY A 71 15.23 8.00 2.41
C GLY A 71 14.06 8.41 3.31
N GLY A 72 12.95 7.67 3.27
CA GLY A 72 11.79 7.89 4.14
C GLY A 72 11.86 7.08 5.43
N GLU A 73 10.78 7.18 6.21
CA GLU A 73 10.59 6.45 7.47
C GLU A 73 9.70 5.22 7.25
N ARG A 74 10.08 4.08 7.86
CA ARG A 74 9.15 2.95 7.97
C ARG A 74 8.05 3.32 8.95
N VAL A 75 6.80 3.21 8.52
CA VAL A 75 5.62 3.46 9.35
C VAL A 75 5.09 2.12 9.88
N THR A 76 4.85 2.03 11.20
CA THR A 76 4.43 0.80 11.88
C THR A 76 3.39 1.06 12.98
N GLY A 77 2.69 0.03 13.43
CA GLY A 77 1.81 0.10 14.61
C GLY A 77 0.67 1.12 14.45
N GLU A 78 0.32 1.83 15.53
CA GLU A 78 -0.78 2.81 15.51
C GLU A 78 -0.60 3.91 14.47
N ALA A 79 0.64 4.31 14.17
CA ALA A 79 0.93 5.30 13.14
C ALA A 79 0.57 4.79 11.73
N LEU A 80 0.81 3.50 11.47
CA LEU A 80 0.42 2.86 10.21
C LEU A 80 -1.10 2.75 10.12
N GLU A 81 -1.76 2.30 11.18
CA GLU A 81 -3.21 2.20 11.24
C GLU A 81 -3.89 3.55 11.00
N ALA A 82 -3.35 4.63 11.57
CA ALA A 82 -3.83 5.98 11.34
C ALA A 82 -3.60 6.44 9.89
N LEU A 83 -2.41 6.16 9.32
CA LEU A 83 -2.06 6.53 7.95
C LEU A 83 -2.97 5.85 6.92
N LEU A 84 -3.18 4.54 7.05
CA LEU A 84 -3.99 3.76 6.10
C LEU A 84 -5.47 4.15 6.10
N ARG A 85 -5.97 4.81 7.16
CA ARG A 85 -7.34 5.36 7.22
C ARG A 85 -7.51 6.69 6.49
N LEU A 86 -6.42 7.37 6.14
CA LEU A 86 -6.49 8.64 5.42
C LEU A 86 -6.66 8.36 3.93
N SER A 87 -7.77 8.80 3.32
CA SER A 87 -7.97 8.70 1.86
C SER A 87 -6.78 9.28 1.09
N SER A 88 -6.23 10.39 1.59
CA SER A 88 -5.08 11.08 1.00
C SER A 88 -3.78 10.28 0.94
N ALA A 89 -3.67 9.14 1.64
CA ALA A 89 -2.55 8.21 1.53
C ALA A 89 -2.68 7.26 0.32
N TRP A 90 -3.89 7.16 -0.24
CA TRP A 90 -4.28 6.30 -1.36
C TRP A 90 -4.60 7.09 -2.64
N GLU A 91 -4.48 8.41 -2.61
CA GLU A 91 -4.72 9.29 -3.75
C GLU A 91 -3.48 9.37 -4.64
N TYR A 92 -3.69 9.43 -5.95
CA TYR A 92 -2.61 9.72 -6.89
C TYR A 92 -2.12 11.16 -6.69
N ARG A 93 -0.81 11.39 -6.88
CA ARG A 93 -0.22 12.74 -6.91
C ARG A 93 0.77 12.81 -8.07
N GLU A 94 0.76 13.94 -8.79
CA GLU A 94 1.76 14.21 -9.85
C GLU A 94 3.19 14.31 -9.29
N GLY A 95 3.34 14.64 -7.99
CA GLY A 95 4.61 14.56 -7.28
C GLY A 95 4.95 13.14 -6.80
N PRO A 96 6.21 12.86 -6.41
CA PRO A 96 6.60 11.52 -5.99
C PRO A 96 5.67 11.00 -4.88
N PRO A 97 5.12 9.79 -5.02
CA PRO A 97 4.18 9.27 -4.04
C PRO A 97 4.88 9.15 -2.69
N VAL A 98 4.26 9.73 -1.67
CA VAL A 98 4.89 9.87 -0.36
C VAL A 98 4.80 8.58 0.44
N VAL A 99 3.92 7.64 0.05
CA VAL A 99 3.72 6.38 0.77
C VAL A 99 3.85 5.18 -0.18
N GLY A 100 4.77 4.26 0.14
CA GLY A 100 5.07 3.08 -0.69
C GLY A 100 5.11 1.77 0.10
N LEU A 101 4.87 0.67 -0.60
CA LEU A 101 4.95 -0.69 -0.08
C LEU A 101 6.29 -1.32 -0.44
N LEU A 102 6.83 -2.15 0.44
CA LEU A 102 8.01 -2.97 0.17
C LEU A 102 7.78 -4.39 0.69
N ALA A 103 7.97 -5.40 -0.15
CA ALA A 103 7.92 -6.78 0.28
C ALA A 103 9.07 -7.09 1.26
N ALA A 104 8.74 -7.66 2.41
CA ALA A 104 9.71 -8.03 3.42
C ALA A 104 10.32 -9.41 3.07
N PHE A 105 11.40 -9.40 2.30
CA PHE A 105 12.18 -10.62 2.06
C PHE A 105 13.22 -10.79 3.17
N PRO A 106 13.41 -12.01 3.72
CA PRO A 106 14.55 -12.28 4.58
C PRO A 106 15.83 -12.12 3.76
N GLY A 107 16.58 -11.04 4.00
CA GLY A 107 17.90 -10.81 3.40
C GLY A 107 18.06 -9.57 2.53
N GLN A 108 17.13 -8.62 2.50
CA GLN A 108 17.48 -7.25 2.09
C GLN A 108 17.92 -6.43 3.31
N PRO A 109 19.03 -5.67 3.16
CA PRO A 109 19.68 -4.94 4.26
C PRO A 109 18.80 -3.86 4.89
#